data_AF-A0A3M5MAK5-F1
#
_entry.id   AF-A0A3M5MAK5-F1
#
_cell.length_a   1.000
_cell.length_b   1.000
_cell.length_c   1.000
_cell.angle_alpha   90.00
_cell.angle_beta   90.00
_cell.angle_gamma   90.00
#
_symmetry.space_group_name_H-M   'P 1'
#
loop_
_entity.id
_entity.type
_entity.pdbx_description
1 polymer ?
#
loop_
_entity_poly.entity_id
_entity_poly.type
_entity_poly.pdbx_seq_one_letter_code
_entity_poly.pdbx_strand_id
1 'polypeptide(L)'
;MAGLSSSGPDDAVSVTPENRVQKALWQAAVRQGWGEGRQSADQILEANFNRLTRDYRGMLMYSQLLRQGFITAPVVTDQQQTVTGDRQKLTTGDRVRSLKENAGFVPDKTQWHPVIRKVQP
;
A
#
# COMPACT_ATOMS: atom_id res chain seq x y z
N MET A 1 13.23 -44.65 7.33
CA MET A 1 12.81 -44.26 8.70
C MET A 1 14.08 -43.88 9.45
N ALA A 2 14.04 -42.73 10.15
CA ALA A 2 15.16 -41.97 10.73
C ALA A 2 16.04 -41.29 9.67
N GLY A 3 16.18 -39.97 9.59
CA GLY A 3 15.82 -38.89 10.51
C GLY A 3 16.85 -37.79 10.24
N LEU A 4 16.50 -36.82 9.41
CA LEU A 4 17.33 -35.65 9.15
C LEU A 4 17.38 -34.86 10.45
N SER A 5 18.50 -34.95 11.17
CA SER A 5 18.80 -34.07 12.29
C SER A 5 19.03 -32.66 11.75
N SER A 6 17.93 -31.94 11.49
CA SER A 6 17.96 -30.50 11.35
C SER A 6 18.42 -29.93 12.69
N SER A 7 19.66 -29.47 12.76
CA SER A 7 20.08 -28.50 13.78
C SER A 7 19.12 -27.32 13.69
N GLY A 8 18.20 -27.25 14.65
CA GLY A 8 17.17 -26.22 14.73
C GLY A 8 17.76 -24.81 14.91
N PRO A 9 16.95 -23.76 14.71
CA PRO A 9 17.38 -22.37 14.66
C PRO A 9 17.64 -21.74 16.04
N ASP A 10 18.13 -22.52 17.00
CA ASP A 10 18.29 -22.13 18.41
C ASP A 10 19.74 -21.76 18.79
N ASP A 11 20.57 -21.40 17.83
CA ASP A 11 21.79 -20.64 18.12
C ASP A 11 21.42 -19.17 18.16
N ALA A 12 20.77 -18.77 19.25
CA ALA A 12 20.76 -17.38 19.67
C ALA A 12 22.23 -16.95 19.81
N VAL A 13 22.81 -16.41 18.74
CA VAL A 13 24.15 -15.83 18.73
C VAL A 13 24.09 -14.63 19.67
N SER A 14 24.32 -14.90 20.95
CA SER A 14 24.61 -13.89 21.94
C SER A 14 25.94 -13.29 21.51
N VAL A 15 25.88 -12.18 20.78
CA VAL A 15 27.06 -11.42 20.34
C VAL A 15 27.63 -10.66 21.54
N THR A 16 28.00 -11.40 22.58
CA THR A 16 28.64 -10.87 23.77
C THR A 16 30.13 -10.77 23.45
N PRO A 17 30.73 -9.57 23.44
CA PRO A 17 32.15 -9.43 23.12
C PRO A 17 33.01 -10.10 24.21
N GLU A 18 33.92 -10.98 23.81
CA GLU A 18 34.75 -11.76 24.75
C GLU A 18 35.97 -10.98 25.25
N ASN A 19 36.44 -9.98 24.48
CA ASN A 19 37.61 -9.16 24.80
C ASN A 19 37.34 -7.66 24.63
N ARG A 20 38.12 -6.81 25.31
CA ARG A 20 38.04 -5.33 25.28
C ARG A 20 38.07 -4.75 23.87
N VAL A 21 38.88 -5.32 22.96
CA VAL A 21 38.94 -4.90 21.56
C VAL A 21 37.61 -5.17 20.84
N GLN A 22 37.07 -6.38 20.99
CA GLN A 22 35.77 -6.74 20.41
C GLN A 22 34.64 -5.89 21.00
N LYS A 23 34.71 -5.58 22.31
CA LYS A 23 33.72 -4.72 22.97
C LYS A 23 33.72 -3.30 22.40
N ALA A 24 34.90 -2.73 22.17
CA ALA A 24 35.02 -1.41 21.56
C ALA A 24 34.46 -1.38 20.13
N LEU A 25 34.77 -2.42 19.33
CA LEU A 25 34.25 -2.57 17.97
C LEU A 25 32.73 -2.73 17.96
N TRP A 26 32.18 -3.58 18.82
CA TRP A 26 30.75 -3.77 18.98
C TRP A 26 30.05 -2.47 19.39
N GLN A 27 30.60 -1.74 20.37
CA GLN A 27 30.07 -0.44 20.79
C GLN A 27 30.13 0.62 19.67
N ALA A 28 31.15 0.59 18.82
CA ALA A 28 31.22 1.46 17.66
C ALA A 28 30.15 1.10 16.62
N ALA A 29 30.03 -0.19 16.27
CA ALA A 29 29.05 -0.68 15.31
C ALA A 29 27.61 -0.44 15.76
N VAL A 30 27.29 -0.64 17.04
CA VAL A 30 25.96 -0.35 17.60
C VAL A 30 25.63 1.14 17.53
N ARG A 31 26.58 2.01 17.87
CA ARG A 31 26.38 3.47 17.76
C ARG A 31 26.17 3.91 16.31
N GLN A 32 26.93 3.33 15.38
CA GLN A 32 26.77 3.58 13.95
C GLN A 32 25.41 3.10 13.45
N GLY A 33 25.04 1.85 13.72
CA GLY A 33 23.75 1.28 13.33
C GLY A 33 22.56 2.02 13.92
N TRP A 34 22.67 2.56 15.14
CA TRP A 34 21.65 3.43 15.73
C TRP A 34 21.52 4.76 14.97
N GLY A 35 22.64 5.36 14.55
CA GLY A 35 22.65 6.57 13.73
C GLY A 35 22.00 6.33 12.37
N GLU A 36 22.44 5.30 11.66
CA GLU A 36 21.91 4.89 10.35
C GLU A 36 20.42 4.51 10.43
N GLY A 37 20.02 3.81 11.50
CA GLY A 37 18.63 3.43 11.74
C GLY A 37 17.71 4.64 11.90
N ARG A 38 18.14 5.67 12.63
CA ARG A 38 17.38 6.93 12.74
C ARG A 38 17.24 7.63 11.40
N GLN A 39 18.35 7.76 10.66
CA GLN A 39 18.32 8.39 9.33
C GLN A 39 17.41 7.63 8.36
N SER A 40 17.47 6.30 8.37
CA SER A 40 16.57 5.45 7.58
C SER A 40 15.11 5.63 7.97
N ALA A 41 14.80 5.68 9.29
CA ALA A 41 13.45 5.93 9.76
C ALA A 41 12.91 7.29 9.30
N ASP A 42 13.73 8.34 9.33
CA ASP A 42 13.36 9.68 8.86
C ASP A 42 13.06 9.68 7.35
N GLN A 43 13.90 9.01 6.55
CA GLN A 43 13.69 8.89 5.10
C GLN A 43 12.40 8.12 4.76
N ILE A 44 12.12 7.04 5.49
CA ILE A 44 10.89 6.26 5.31
C ILE A 44 9.67 7.12 5.68
N LEU A 45 9.76 7.89 6.76
CA LEU A 45 8.69 8.80 7.17
C LEU A 45 8.40 9.84 6.07
N GLU A 46 9.44 10.49 5.55
CA GLU A 46 9.31 11.47 4.47
C GLU A 46 8.69 10.84 3.21
N ALA A 47 9.19 9.67 2.79
CA ALA A 47 8.65 8.96 1.63
C ALA A 47 7.15 8.61 1.80
N ASN A 48 6.75 8.19 3.00
CA ASN A 48 5.35 7.90 3.31
C ASN A 48 4.48 9.15 3.28
N PHE A 49 4.95 10.28 3.80
CA PHE A 49 4.23 11.56 3.71
C PHE A 49 4.09 12.04 2.27
N ASN A 50 5.13 11.90 1.46
CA ASN A 50 5.09 12.25 0.04
C ASN A 50 4.08 11.37 -0.70
N ARG A 51 4.05 10.06 -0.42
CA ARG A 51 3.05 9.13 -0.97
C ARG A 51 1.64 9.50 -0.56
N LEU A 52 1.40 9.75 0.73
CA LEU A 52 0.08 10.14 1.23
C LEU A 52 -0.41 11.43 0.58
N THR A 53 0.47 12.43 0.48
CA THR A 53 0.17 13.72 -0.15
C THR A 53 -0.17 13.54 -1.63
N ARG A 54 0.61 12.74 -2.36
CA ARG A 54 0.35 12.42 -3.77
C ARG A 54 -0.99 11.72 -3.95
N ASP A 55 -1.25 10.69 -3.16
CA ASP A 55 -2.44 9.85 -3.30
C ASP A 55 -3.70 10.66 -2.93
N TYR A 56 -3.65 11.47 -1.87
CA TYR A 56 -4.74 12.38 -1.50
C TYR A 56 -5.03 13.43 -2.59
N ARG A 57 -3.99 14.11 -3.09
CA ARG A 57 -4.14 15.08 -4.19
C ARG A 57 -4.67 14.41 -5.45
N GLY A 58 -4.21 13.19 -5.77
CA GLY A 58 -4.69 12.41 -6.89
C GLY A 58 -6.18 12.09 -6.80
N MET A 59 -6.68 11.68 -5.63
CA MET A 59 -8.12 11.44 -5.41
C MET A 59 -8.95 12.72 -5.52
N LEU A 60 -8.44 13.84 -5.01
CA LEU A 60 -9.10 15.14 -5.15
C LEU A 60 -9.18 15.57 -6.63
N MET A 61 -8.08 15.41 -7.37
CA MET A 61 -8.02 15.67 -8.80
C MET A 61 -8.98 14.77 -9.58
N TYR A 62 -9.02 13.47 -9.27
CA TYR A 62 -10.00 12.54 -9.86
C TYR A 62 -11.44 13.02 -9.63
N SER A 63 -11.79 13.40 -8.40
CA SER A 63 -13.12 13.93 -8.05
C SER A 63 -13.47 15.18 -8.85
N GLN A 64 -12.50 16.08 -9.06
CA GLN A 64 -12.68 17.27 -9.88
C GLN A 64 -12.87 16.93 -11.37
N LEU A 65 -12.00 16.09 -11.93
CA LEU A 65 -12.04 15.69 -13.34
C LEU A 65 -13.31 14.90 -13.67
N LEU A 66 -13.79 14.06 -12.76
CA LEU A 66 -15.06 13.35 -12.88
C LEU A 66 -16.24 14.33 -13.00
N ARG A 67 -16.30 15.34 -12.13
CA ARG A 67 -17.35 16.38 -12.20
C ARG A 67 -17.27 17.22 -13.48
N GLN A 68 -16.07 17.39 -14.03
CA GLN A 68 -15.83 18.15 -15.25
C GLN A 68 -15.96 17.28 -16.53
N GLY A 69 -16.25 15.99 -16.41
CA GLY A 69 -16.43 15.09 -17.56
C GLY A 69 -15.14 14.65 -18.26
N PHE A 70 -13.97 14.88 -17.68
CA PHE A 70 -12.68 14.43 -18.23
C PHE A 70 -12.39 12.94 -17.98
N ILE A 71 -13.06 12.34 -16.99
CA ILE A 71 -12.87 10.93 -16.60
C ILE A 71 -14.24 10.30 -16.39
N THR A 72 -14.41 9.04 -16.81
CA THR A 72 -15.60 8.23 -16.49
C THR A 72 -15.43 7.51 -15.15
N ALA A 73 -16.53 7.41 -14.40
CA ALA A 73 -16.55 6.57 -13.19
C ALA A 73 -16.46 5.09 -13.58
N PRO A 74 -15.85 4.25 -12.72
CA PRO A 74 -15.85 2.81 -12.97
C PRO A 74 -17.27 2.26 -12.93
N VAL A 75 -17.56 1.31 -13.81
CA VAL A 75 -18.86 0.63 -13.84
C VAL A 75 -18.76 -0.62 -12.97
N VAL A 76 -19.61 -0.69 -11.95
CA VAL A 76 -19.67 -1.82 -11.03
C VAL A 76 -20.90 -2.66 -11.35
N THR A 77 -20.71 -3.96 -11.61
CA THR A 77 -21.82 -4.91 -11.65
C THR A 77 -22.02 -5.54 -10.28
N ASP A 78 -23.29 -5.79 -9.99
CA ASP A 78 -23.72 -6.33 -8.72
C ASP A 78 -24.63 -7.53 -9.00
N GLN A 79 -24.21 -8.71 -8.56
CA GLN A 79 -24.95 -9.94 -8.72
C GLN A 79 -25.31 -10.47 -7.33
N GLN A 80 -26.61 -10.47 -7.03
CA GLN A 80 -27.14 -11.06 -5.82
C GLN A 80 -27.45 -12.53 -6.08
N GLN A 81 -26.72 -13.43 -5.42
CA GLN A 81 -27.01 -14.86 -5.44
C GLN A 81 -27.78 -15.22 -4.17
N THR A 82 -29.06 -15.58 -4.34
CA THR A 82 -29.96 -15.85 -3.21
C THR A 82 -29.55 -17.11 -2.44
N VAL A 83 -28.98 -18.12 -3.10
CA VAL A 83 -28.47 -19.35 -2.48
C VAL A 83 -27.22 -19.82 -3.23
N THR A 84 -26.09 -19.92 -2.53
CA THR A 84 -24.82 -20.43 -3.07
C THR A 84 -24.25 -21.47 -2.11
N GLY A 85 -24.06 -22.71 -2.56
CA GLY A 85 -23.57 -23.78 -1.69
C GLY A 85 -23.68 -25.21 -2.25
N ASP A 86 -22.92 -26.12 -1.64
CA ASP A 86 -22.91 -27.57 -1.90
C ASP A 86 -23.57 -28.34 -0.74
N ARG A 87 -23.65 -29.68 -0.83
CA ARG A 87 -24.28 -30.56 0.18
C ARG A 87 -23.79 -30.36 1.63
N GLN A 88 -22.62 -29.76 1.85
CA GLN A 88 -22.03 -29.55 3.18
C GLN A 88 -21.97 -28.10 3.64
N LYS A 89 -22.33 -27.12 2.78
CA LYS A 89 -22.31 -25.70 3.15
C LYS A 89 -23.27 -24.91 2.26
N LEU A 90 -24.19 -24.21 2.89
CA LEU A 90 -25.16 -23.32 2.25
C LEU A 90 -24.91 -21.89 2.72
N THR A 91 -24.74 -20.97 1.78
CA THR A 91 -24.64 -19.53 2.03
C THR A 91 -25.86 -18.86 1.41
N THR A 92 -26.60 -18.10 2.21
CA THR A 92 -27.83 -17.41 1.78
C THR A 92 -27.57 -15.92 1.75
N GLY A 93 -28.01 -15.24 0.68
CA GLY A 93 -27.85 -13.80 0.54
C GLY A 93 -26.44 -13.35 0.15
N ASP A 94 -25.75 -14.13 -0.68
CA ASP A 94 -24.43 -13.76 -1.16
C ASP A 94 -24.53 -12.62 -2.19
N ARG A 95 -23.60 -11.66 -2.12
CA ARG A 95 -23.56 -10.50 -3.01
C ARG A 95 -22.17 -10.37 -3.59
N VAL A 96 -22.05 -10.68 -4.87
CA VAL A 96 -20.79 -10.57 -5.61
C VAL A 96 -20.81 -9.26 -6.38
N ARG A 97 -19.87 -8.38 -6.05
CA ARG A 97 -19.66 -7.11 -6.71
C ARG A 97 -18.38 -7.16 -7.52
N SER A 98 -18.48 -6.91 -8.82
CA SER A 98 -17.33 -6.94 -9.74
C SER A 98 -17.18 -5.62 -10.49
N LEU A 99 -15.94 -5.26 -10.81
CA LEU A 99 -15.63 -4.09 -11.63
C LEU A 99 -15.76 -4.49 -13.10
N LYS A 100 -16.76 -3.96 -13.80
CA LYS A 100 -16.97 -4.25 -15.22
C LYS A 100 -16.02 -3.45 -16.09
N GLU A 101 -15.86 -2.17 -15.77
CA GLU A 101 -15.02 -1.23 -16.50
C GLU A 101 -14.28 -0.33 -15.52
N ASN A 102 -12.99 -0.12 -15.79
CA ASN A 102 -12.16 0.77 -15.00
C ASN A 102 -12.47 2.23 -15.36
N ALA A 103 -12.14 3.15 -14.44
CA ALA A 103 -12.16 4.56 -14.76
C ALA A 103 -11.18 4.87 -15.89
N GLY A 104 -11.59 5.70 -16.85
CA GLY A 104 -10.77 6.06 -18.02
C GLY A 104 -10.91 7.53 -18.36
N PHE A 105 -9.89 8.09 -19.02
CA PHE A 105 -9.95 9.44 -19.57
C PHE A 105 -10.88 9.50 -20.78
N VAL A 106 -11.67 10.57 -20.87
CA VAL A 106 -12.57 10.84 -22.00
C VAL A 106 -11.85 11.74 -22.99
N PRO A 107 -11.45 11.25 -24.18
CA PRO A 107 -10.77 12.08 -25.19
C PRO A 107 -11.73 13.03 -25.94
N ASP A 108 -13.03 12.76 -25.89
CA ASP A 108 -14.06 13.57 -26.52
C ASP A 108 -14.28 14.87 -25.73
N LYS A 109 -13.87 15.99 -26.33
CA LYS A 109 -13.92 17.32 -25.72
C LYS A 109 -15.34 17.87 -25.56
N THR A 110 -16.31 17.34 -26.28
CA THR A 110 -17.70 17.83 -26.20
C THR A 110 -18.34 17.53 -24.84
N GLN A 111 -17.79 16.55 -24.12
CA GLN A 111 -18.25 16.12 -22.80
C GLN A 111 -17.58 16.89 -21.65
N TRP A 112 -16.59 17.75 -21.97
CA TRP A 112 -15.80 18.45 -20.98
C TRP A 112 -16.46 19.76 -20.54
N HIS A 113 -16.46 19.97 -19.23
CA HIS A 113 -17.02 21.15 -18.57
C HIS A 113 -15.92 21.84 -17.73
N PRO A 114 -14.97 22.54 -18.37
CA PRO A 114 -13.83 23.12 -17.66
C PRO A 114 -14.24 24.30 -16.78
N VAL A 115 -13.67 24.38 -15.57
CA VAL A 115 -13.85 25.53 -14.68
C VAL A 115 -12.85 26.63 -15.08
N ILE A 116 -13.33 27.67 -15.76
CA ILE A 116 -12.49 28.83 -16.12
C ILE A 116 -12.41 29.76 -14.91
N ARG A 117 -11.31 29.72 -14.16
CA ARG A 117 -11.02 30.71 -13.12
C ARG A 117 -10.40 31.95 -13.78
N LYS A 118 -11.12 33.07 -13.76
CA LYS A 118 -10.52 34.37 -14.12
C LYS A 118 -9.58 34.75 -12.99
N VAL A 119 -8.27 34.82 -13.26
CA VAL A 119 -7.31 35.40 -12.33
C VAL A 119 -7.62 36.89 -12.28
N GLN A 120 -8.10 37.37 -11.14
CA GLN A 120 -8.33 38.79 -10.91
C GLN A 120 -6.94 39.45 -10.78
N PRO A 121 -6.64 40.53 -11.53
CA PRO A 121 -5.34 41.19 -11.51
C PRO A 121 -5.03 41.84 -10.16
#